data_AF-A0A7W1UNT3-F1
#
_entry.id   AF-A0A7W1UNT3-F1
#
_cell.length_a   1.000
_cell.length_b   1.000
_cell.length_c   1.000
_cell.angle_alpha   90.00
_cell.angle_beta   90.00
_cell.angle_gamma   90.00
#
_symmetry.space_group_name_H-M   'P 1'
#
loop_
_entity.id
_entity.type
_entity.pdbx_description
1 polymer ?
#
loop_
_entity_poly.entity_id
_entity_poly.type
_entity_poly.pdbx_seq_one_letter_code
_entity_poly.pdbx_strand_id
1 'polypeptide(L)'
;MTSPRIDQLLEMLKSEPHDSFLNYALALEYAKANDTPKAIEIITTLLHRDETYLGAYYQLGKYYEQINQIEKAISTYTKGASIAKQQKNNKALGELNEALWMLED
;
A
#
# COMPACT_ATOMS: atom_id res chain seq x y z
N MET A 1 11.59 4.36 20.78
CA MET A 1 11.77 5.61 20.01
C MET A 1 11.29 5.33 18.60
N THR A 2 10.38 6.15 18.07
CA THR A 2 9.96 6.09 16.67
C THR A 2 11.15 6.38 15.75
N SER A 3 11.12 5.88 14.51
CA SER A 3 12.17 6.17 13.53
C SER A 3 12.20 7.69 13.27
N PRO A 4 13.39 8.33 13.19
CA PRO A 4 13.49 9.75 12.85
C PRO A 4 12.76 10.12 11.55
N ARG A 5 12.65 9.15 10.62
CA ARG A 5 11.90 9.33 9.37
C ARG A 5 10.39 9.35 9.58
N ILE A 6 9.87 8.53 10.50
CA ILE A 6 8.44 8.52 10.87
C ILE A 6 8.08 9.87 11.48
N ASP A 7 8.89 10.38 12.41
CA ASP A 7 8.62 11.67 13.06
C ASP A 7 8.61 12.83 12.05
N GLN A 8 9.55 12.83 11.10
CA GLN A 8 9.60 13.82 10.02
C GLN A 8 8.34 13.77 9.13
N LEU A 9 7.90 12.58 8.74
CA LEU A 9 6.70 12.41 7.91
C LEU A 9 5.43 12.84 8.65
N LEU A 10 5.31 12.51 9.94
CA LEU A 10 4.21 12.95 10.78
C LEU A 10 4.16 14.48 10.91
N GLU A 11 5.31 15.14 11.01
CA GLU A 11 5.37 16.61 11.05
C GLU A 11 4.86 17.23 9.74
N MET A 12 5.29 16.71 8.59
CA MET A 12 4.81 17.18 7.28
C MET A 12 3.30 16.98 7.12
N LEU A 13 2.78 15.83 7.58
CA LEU A 13 1.36 15.51 7.55
C LEU A 13 0.49 16.39 8.46
N LYS A 14 1.06 17.17 9.40
CA LYS A 14 0.28 18.18 10.14
C LYS A 14 -0.26 19.27 9.21
N SER A 15 0.54 19.66 8.21
CA SER A 15 0.15 20.65 7.21
C SER A 15 -0.62 20.03 6.05
N GLU A 16 -0.26 18.80 5.67
CA GLU A 16 -0.82 18.10 4.50
C GLU A 16 -1.34 16.71 4.89
N PRO A 17 -2.37 16.59 5.76
CA PRO A 17 -2.80 15.32 6.35
C PRO A 17 -3.31 14.30 5.33
N HIS A 18 -3.62 14.76 4.13
CA HIS A 18 -4.21 13.95 3.07
C HIS A 18 -3.29 13.75 1.86
N ASP A 19 -2.02 14.14 1.97
CA ASP A 19 -1.07 13.88 0.90
C ASP A 19 -0.85 12.36 0.74
N SER A 20 -1.19 11.83 -0.43
CA SER A 20 -1.08 10.39 -0.73
C SER A 20 0.37 9.92 -0.67
N PHE A 21 1.32 10.72 -1.14
CA PHE A 21 2.73 10.33 -1.16
C PHE A 21 3.31 10.24 0.26
N LEU A 22 3.04 11.22 1.11
CA LEU A 22 3.48 11.23 2.50
C LEU A 22 2.85 10.11 3.32
N ASN A 23 1.55 9.86 3.15
CA ASN A 23 0.88 8.74 3.81
C ASN A 23 1.45 7.39 3.33
N TYR A 24 1.71 7.23 2.03
CA TYR A 24 2.34 6.02 1.49
C TYR A 24 3.75 5.84 2.06
N ALA A 25 4.58 6.88 2.05
CA ALA A 25 5.92 6.85 2.63
C ALA A 25 5.89 6.50 4.13
N LEU A 26 4.94 7.06 4.88
CA LEU A 26 4.77 6.78 6.31
C LEU A 26 4.44 5.30 6.54
N ALA A 27 3.54 4.72 5.74
CA ALA A 27 3.23 3.30 5.83
C ALA A 27 4.45 2.40 5.57
N LEU A 28 5.27 2.72 4.56
CA LEU A 28 6.51 1.98 4.29
C LEU A 28 7.45 1.99 5.50
N GLU A 29 7.58 3.14 6.19
CA GLU A 29 8.44 3.26 7.37
C GLU A 29 7.89 2.50 8.58
N TYR A 30 6.57 2.48 8.80
CA TYR A 30 5.95 1.63 9.82
C TYR A 30 6.17 0.14 9.53
N ALA A 31 6.03 -0.29 8.27
CA ALA A 31 6.32 -1.67 7.88
C ALA A 31 7.80 -2.05 8.12
N LYS A 32 8.75 -1.15 7.80
CA LYS A 32 10.18 -1.33 8.12
C LYS A 32 10.44 -1.41 9.63
N ALA A 33 9.62 -0.74 10.43
CA ALA A 33 9.66 -0.82 11.89
C ALA A 33 8.96 -2.07 12.45
N ASN A 34 8.58 -3.04 11.60
CA ASN A 34 7.80 -4.23 11.93
C ASN A 34 6.38 -3.94 12.47
N ASP A 35 5.87 -2.73 12.26
CA ASP A 35 4.47 -2.36 12.56
C ASP A 35 3.62 -2.46 11.28
N THR A 36 3.55 -3.67 10.74
CA THR A 36 2.70 -3.99 9.58
C THR A 36 1.22 -3.65 9.81
N PRO A 37 0.62 -3.86 11.00
CA PRO A 37 -0.75 -3.43 11.27
C PRO A 37 -0.95 -1.92 11.03
N LYS A 38 -0.04 -1.07 11.53
CA LYS A 38 -0.14 0.38 11.30
C LYS A 38 0.05 0.74 9.83
N ALA A 39 0.97 0.08 9.14
CA ALA A 39 1.18 0.27 7.70
C ALA A 39 -0.09 -0.04 6.90
N ILE A 40 -0.78 -1.15 7.22
CA ILE A 40 -2.06 -1.54 6.60
C ILE A 40 -3.14 -0.48 6.85
N GLU A 41 -3.28 0.00 8.09
CA GLU A 41 -4.26 1.05 8.44
C GLU A 41 -4.06 2.32 7.60
N ILE A 42 -2.81 2.77 7.49
CA ILE A 42 -2.45 3.98 6.74
C ILE A 42 -2.70 3.78 5.25
N ILE A 43 -2.25 2.68 4.66
CA ILE A 43 -2.48 2.43 3.22
C ILE A 43 -3.97 2.25 2.92
N THR A 44 -4.72 1.56 3.77
CA THR A 44 -6.16 1.39 3.57
C THR A 44 -6.87 2.74 3.59
N THR A 45 -6.52 3.62 4.53
CA THR A 45 -7.05 4.99 4.62
C THR A 45 -6.67 5.83 3.40
N LEU A 46 -5.42 5.71 2.94
CA LEU A 46 -4.97 6.36 1.70
C LEU A 46 -5.83 5.90 0.52
N LEU A 47 -6.00 4.60 0.33
CA LEU A 47 -6.76 4.04 -0.79
C LEU A 47 -8.25 4.35 -0.72
N HIS A 48 -8.83 4.57 0.47
CA HIS A 48 -10.20 5.06 0.59
C HIS A 48 -10.37 6.49 0.05
N ARG A 49 -9.31 7.32 0.10
CA ARG A 49 -9.30 8.70 -0.38
C ARG A 49 -8.86 8.79 -1.84
N ASP A 50 -7.82 8.06 -2.19
CA ASP A 50 -7.15 8.09 -3.48
C ASP A 50 -7.05 6.66 -4.02
N GLU A 51 -8.17 6.18 -4.56
CA GLU A 51 -8.24 4.86 -5.19
C GLU A 51 -7.32 4.75 -6.42
N THR A 52 -6.82 5.86 -6.95
CA THR A 52 -5.97 5.83 -8.16
C THR A 52 -4.49 5.62 -7.87
N TYR A 53 -4.09 5.65 -6.59
CA TYR A 53 -2.70 5.50 -6.17
C TYR A 53 -2.21 4.05 -6.29
N LEU A 54 -1.82 3.64 -7.50
CA LEU A 54 -1.51 2.25 -7.84
C LEU A 54 -0.43 1.60 -6.96
N GLY A 55 0.60 2.35 -6.58
CA GLY A 55 1.70 1.83 -5.74
C GLY A 55 1.24 1.31 -4.38
N ALA A 56 0.11 1.81 -3.86
CA ALA A 56 -0.44 1.38 -2.58
C ALA A 56 -1.07 -0.01 -2.63
N TYR A 57 -1.66 -0.43 -3.77
CA TYR A 57 -2.26 -1.75 -3.89
C TYR A 57 -1.22 -2.87 -3.78
N TYR A 58 -0.06 -2.69 -4.44
CA TYR A 58 1.00 -3.68 -4.36
C TYR A 58 1.52 -3.84 -2.92
N GLN A 59 1.80 -2.72 -2.24
CA GLN A 59 2.29 -2.77 -0.86
C GLN A 59 1.25 -3.34 0.11
N LEU A 60 -0.02 -2.95 -0.01
CA LEU A 60 -1.07 -3.46 0.86
C LEU A 60 -1.25 -4.97 0.71
N GLY A 61 -1.19 -5.49 -0.53
CA GLY A 61 -1.19 -6.93 -0.76
C GLY A 61 0.01 -7.62 -0.11
N LYS A 62 1.23 -7.08 -0.26
CA LYS A 62 2.44 -7.64 0.39
C LYS A 62 2.30 -7.65 1.91
N TYR A 63 1.68 -6.62 2.50
CA TYR A 63 1.44 -6.57 3.94
C TYR A 63 0.42 -7.60 4.39
N TYR A 64 -0.65 -7.82 3.62
CA TYR A 64 -1.59 -8.89 3.90
C TYR A 64 -0.95 -10.28 3.78
N GLU A 65 -0.08 -10.51 2.80
CA GLU A 65 0.73 -11.74 2.72
C GLU A 65 1.59 -11.93 3.97
N GLN A 66 2.30 -10.88 4.40
CA GLN A 66 3.20 -10.95 5.56
C GLN A 66 2.46 -11.35 6.86
N ILE A 67 1.18 -11.01 6.99
CA ILE A 67 0.35 -11.39 8.14
C ILE A 67 -0.57 -12.60 7.83
N ASN A 68 -0.26 -13.34 6.77
CA ASN A 68 -0.96 -14.55 6.33
C ASN A 68 -2.46 -14.36 6.04
N GLN A 69 -2.88 -13.14 5.66
CA GLN A 69 -4.24 -12.81 5.21
C GLN A 69 -4.34 -12.90 3.68
N ILE A 70 -4.10 -14.10 3.15
CA ILE A 70 -3.96 -14.35 1.70
C ILE A 70 -5.19 -13.90 0.90
N GLU A 71 -6.41 -14.18 1.38
CA GLU A 71 -7.64 -13.74 0.70
C GLU A 71 -7.71 -12.22 0.51
N LYS A 72 -7.25 -11.46 1.51
CA LYS A 72 -7.20 -10.00 1.41
C LYS A 72 -6.10 -9.53 0.47
N ALA A 73 -4.96 -10.23 0.44
CA ALA A 73 -3.90 -9.94 -0.52
C ALA A 73 -4.41 -10.10 -1.96
N ILE A 74 -5.03 -11.25 -2.26
CA ILE A 74 -5.64 -11.52 -3.57
C ILE A 74 -6.66 -10.43 -3.93
N SER A 75 -7.63 -10.16 -3.06
CA SER A 75 -8.65 -9.13 -3.31
C SER A 75 -8.04 -7.75 -3.55
N THR A 76 -6.96 -7.41 -2.84
CA THR A 76 -6.27 -6.12 -2.99
C THR A 76 -5.56 -6.03 -4.33
N TYR A 77 -4.83 -7.07 -4.72
CA TYR A 77 -4.15 -7.11 -6.01
C TYR A 77 -5.13 -7.09 -7.18
N THR A 78 -6.23 -7.85 -7.10
CA THR A 78 -7.28 -7.83 -8.13
C THR A 78 -7.88 -6.43 -8.31
N LYS A 79 -8.18 -5.72 -7.20
CA LYS A 79 -8.67 -4.33 -7.27
C LYS A 79 -7.63 -3.42 -7.94
N GLY A 80 -6.38 -3.48 -7.50
CA GLY A 80 -5.29 -2.71 -8.08
C GLY A 80 -5.10 -2.97 -9.57
N ALA A 81 -5.13 -4.24 -10.00
CA ALA A 81 -4.94 -4.64 -11.39
C ALA A 81 -6.07 -4.10 -12.28
N SER A 82 -7.32 -4.12 -11.79
CA SER A 82 -8.46 -3.50 -12.49
C SER A 82 -8.23 -2.00 -12.72
N ILE A 83 -7.78 -1.28 -11.69
CA ILE A 83 -7.49 0.16 -11.77
C ILE A 83 -6.30 0.43 -12.69
N ALA A 84 -5.24 -0.37 -12.61
CA ALA A 84 -4.06 -0.24 -13.47
C ALA A 84 -4.43 -0.42 -14.95
N LYS A 85 -5.31 -1.39 -15.25
CA LYS A 85 -5.85 -1.62 -16.58
C LYS A 85 -6.66 -0.43 -17.08
N GLN A 86 -7.53 0.16 -16.24
CA GLN A 86 -8.30 1.37 -16.58
C GLN A 86 -7.39 2.56 -16.90
N GLN A 87 -6.32 2.73 -16.13
CA GLN A 87 -5.32 3.79 -16.32
C GLN A 87 -4.32 3.50 -17.46
N LYS A 88 -4.41 2.33 -18.12
CA LYS A 88 -3.44 1.84 -19.11
C LYS A 88 -2.00 1.80 -18.57
N ASN A 89 -1.84 1.59 -17.26
CA ASN A 89 -0.55 1.44 -16.61
C ASN A 89 -0.08 -0.02 -16.68
N ASN A 90 0.54 -0.37 -17.81
CA ASN A 90 0.98 -1.75 -18.07
C ASN A 90 2.03 -2.26 -17.08
N LYS A 91 2.87 -1.36 -16.54
CA LYS A 91 3.88 -1.73 -15.54
C LYS A 91 3.23 -2.21 -14.25
N ALA A 92 2.38 -1.38 -13.65
CA ALA A 92 1.70 -1.74 -12.40
C ALA A 92 0.76 -2.94 -12.61
N LEU A 93 0.10 -3.03 -13.76
CA LEU A 93 -0.72 -4.19 -14.11
C LEU A 93 0.10 -5.50 -14.13
N GLY A 94 1.31 -5.46 -14.70
CA GLY A 94 2.23 -6.60 -14.70
C GLY A 94 2.63 -7.01 -13.29
N GLU A 95 3.11 -6.06 -12.48
CA GLU A 95 3.54 -6.30 -11.09
C GLU A 95 2.42 -6.91 -10.23
N LEU A 96 1.18 -6.42 -10.38
CA LEU A 96 0.02 -6.91 -9.62
C LEU A 96 -0.44 -8.29 -10.08
N ASN A 97 -0.43 -8.58 -11.38
CA ASN A 97 -0.79 -9.90 -11.90
C ASN A 97 0.26 -10.95 -11.57
N GLU A 98 1.53 -10.59 -11.55
CA GLU A 98 2.61 -11.48 -11.13
C GLU A 98 2.43 -11.87 -9.65
N ALA A 99 2.14 -10.88 -8.78
CA ALA A 99 1.82 -11.13 -7.38
C ALA A 99 0.59 -12.01 -7.18
N LEU A 100 -0.46 -11.84 -7.99
CA LEU A 100 -1.65 -12.73 -7.97
C LEU A 100 -1.28 -14.16 -8.32
N TRP A 101 -0.56 -14.34 -9.43
CA TRP A 101 -0.18 -15.67 -9.91
C TRP A 101 0.64 -16.45 -8.88
N MET A 102 1.55 -15.77 -8.16
CA MET A 102 2.32 -16.37 -7.08
C MET A 102 1.50 -16.83 -5.86
N LEU A 103 0.26 -16.36 -5.70
CA LEU A 103 -0.63 -16.73 -4.58
C LEU A 103 -1.68 -17.79 -4.95
N GLU A 104 -1.85 -18.05 -6.25
CA GLU A 104 -2.80 -19.04 -6.77
C GLU A 104 -2.13 -20.40 -7.08
N ASP A 105 -0.80 -20.46 -7.05
CA ASP A 105 0.04 -21.67 -7.20
C ASP A 105 0.30 -22.35 -5.84
#